data_AF-A0A0N7KT22-F1
#
_entry.id   AF-A0A0N7KT22-F1
#
_cell.length_a   1.000
_cell.length_b   1.000
_cell.length_c   1.000
_cell.angle_alpha   90.00
_cell.angle_beta   90.00
_cell.angle_gamma   90.00
#
_symmetry.space_group_name_H-M   'P 1'
#
loop_
_entity.id
_entity.type
_entity.pdbx_description
1 polymer ?
#
loop_
_entity_poly.entity_id
_entity_poly.type
_entity_poly.pdbx_seq_one_letter_code
_entity_poly.pdbx_strand_id
1 'polypeptide(L)'
;HKVYIYQFNPPCQDNDKGLLHLPLPVKIAECPMDKFLYLLNFAECGSELLLVAYNGVSRSKLLVYRLADLVSGRIEPVTTIGDHALFLDERCLCVSLSNNKEGSKILPSDLSNSIICMHSLQVDPSSLDIFRFEQYDLGTGTWAPASDGDIFHKPPPSPHTLIHHIFTCCNRRYWNKGIMYCSKRQPIWLVKQELRFGA
;
A
#
# COMPACT_ATOMS: atom_id res chain seq x y z
N HIS A 1 -5.80 18.66 15.30
CA HIS A 1 -6.29 18.17 13.99
C HIS A 1 -6.84 16.76 14.16
N LYS A 2 -7.82 16.35 13.36
CA LYS A 2 -8.46 15.02 13.45
C LYS A 2 -8.49 14.36 12.08
N VAL A 3 -8.37 13.04 12.04
CA VAL A 3 -8.63 12.19 10.89
C VAL A 3 -10.05 11.65 11.00
N TYR A 4 -10.78 11.67 9.91
CA TYR A 4 -12.11 11.07 9.80
C TYR A 4 -12.07 9.94 8.79
N ILE A 5 -12.61 8.78 9.16
CA ILE A 5 -12.74 7.63 8.26
C ILE A 5 -14.19 7.56 7.82
N TYR A 6 -14.40 7.49 6.50
CA TYR A 6 -15.71 7.40 5.88
C TYR A 6 -15.87 6.05 5.16
N GLN A 7 -17.04 5.44 5.32
CA GLN A 7 -17.46 4.26 4.58
C GLN A 7 -18.34 4.67 3.41
N PHE A 8 -18.03 4.13 2.24
CA PHE A 8 -18.87 4.21 1.05
C PHE A 8 -19.64 2.90 0.95
N ASN A 9 -20.96 2.97 1.10
CA ASN A 9 -21.81 1.78 0.93
C ASN A 9 -21.97 1.48 -0.57
N PRO A 10 -22.20 0.20 -0.94
CA PRO A 10 -22.41 -0.17 -2.33
C PRO A 10 -23.60 0.60 -2.94
N PRO A 11 -23.61 0.82 -4.26
CA PRO A 11 -24.75 1.44 -4.93
C PRO A 11 -26.03 0.64 -4.68
N CYS A 12 -27.13 1.32 -4.36
CA CYS A 12 -28.44 0.70 -4.24
C CYS A 12 -29.20 0.86 -5.56
N GLN A 13 -30.00 -0.14 -5.94
CA GLN A 13 -30.94 -0.02 -7.05
C GLN A 13 -32.18 0.73 -6.59
N ASP A 14 -32.52 1.82 -7.25
CA ASP A 14 -33.80 2.48 -7.06
C ASP A 14 -34.88 1.69 -7.80
N ASN A 15 -35.87 1.18 -7.06
CA ASN A 15 -36.88 0.23 -7.54
C ASN A 15 -37.70 0.73 -8.74
N ASP A 16 -37.67 2.03 -9.06
CA ASP A 16 -38.50 2.63 -10.09
C ASP A 16 -37.77 3.10 -11.35
N LYS A 17 -36.42 3.10 -11.40
CA LYS A 17 -35.67 3.67 -12.55
C LYS A 17 -34.40 2.94 -13.00
N GLY A 18 -33.97 1.87 -12.33
CA GLY A 18 -32.75 1.15 -12.70
C GLY A 18 -31.45 1.97 -12.61
N LEU A 19 -31.53 3.19 -12.06
CA LEU A 19 -30.39 4.05 -11.77
C LEU A 19 -29.73 3.58 -10.47
N LEU A 20 -28.43 3.31 -10.54
CA LEU A 20 -27.63 2.99 -9.36
C LEU A 20 -27.39 4.29 -8.58
N HIS A 21 -27.99 4.42 -7.41
CA HIS A 21 -27.75 5.55 -6.51
C HIS A 21 -26.61 5.20 -5.55
N LEU A 22 -25.56 6.03 -5.54
CA LEU A 22 -24.50 5.93 -4.55
C LEU A 22 -24.94 6.63 -3.26
N PRO A 23 -25.13 5.90 -2.14
CA PRO A 23 -25.47 6.52 -0.86
C PRO A 23 -24.36 7.47 -0.39
N LEU A 24 -24.74 8.47 0.40
CA LEU A 24 -23.78 9.42 0.97
C LEU A 24 -22.75 8.70 1.86
N PRO A 25 -21.48 9.14 1.86
CA PRO A 25 -20.46 8.55 2.72
C PRO A 25 -20.81 8.70 4.20
N VAL A 26 -20.68 7.63 4.96
CA VAL A 26 -20.98 7.61 6.40
C VAL A 26 -19.69 7.73 7.18
N LYS A 27 -19.59 8.68 8.10
CA LYS A 27 -18.44 8.77 9.02
C LYS A 27 -18.50 7.60 10.00
N ILE A 28 -17.49 6.74 10.00
CA ILE A 28 -17.43 5.55 10.87
C ILE A 28 -16.39 5.65 11.98
N ALA A 29 -15.36 6.48 11.83
CA ALA A 29 -14.37 6.71 12.88
C ALA A 29 -13.85 8.13 12.88
N GLU A 30 -13.38 8.56 14.05
CA GLU A 30 -12.75 9.85 14.28
C GLU A 30 -11.53 9.63 15.17
N CYS A 31 -10.36 10.01 14.68
CA CYS A 31 -9.08 9.75 15.33
C CYS A 31 -8.30 11.07 15.48
N PRO A 32 -7.57 11.27 16.59
CA PRO A 32 -6.73 12.44 16.77
C PRO A 32 -5.44 12.28 15.92
N MET A 33 -5.04 13.35 15.21
CA MET A 33 -3.88 13.36 14.30
C MET A 33 -2.52 13.33 15.01
N ASP A 34 -2.48 13.56 16.31
CA ASP A 34 -1.26 13.51 17.12
C ASP A 34 -0.63 12.11 17.16
N LYS A 35 -1.42 11.07 16.85
CA LYS A 35 -0.96 9.68 16.86
C LYS A 35 -0.46 9.14 15.52
N PHE A 36 -0.84 9.74 14.39
CA PHE A 36 -0.34 9.37 13.06
C PHE A 36 -0.59 10.50 12.06
N LEU A 37 0.48 10.91 11.35
CA LEU A 37 0.50 12.16 10.57
C LEU A 37 0.37 11.95 9.06
N TYR A 38 0.93 10.85 8.53
CA TYR A 38 0.92 10.54 7.10
C TYR A 38 0.31 9.17 6.87
N LEU A 39 -0.95 9.15 6.44
CA LEU A 39 -1.63 7.93 6.01
C LEU A 39 -1.02 7.45 4.70
N LEU A 40 -0.63 6.17 4.67
CA LEU A 40 -0.22 5.51 3.44
C LEU A 40 -1.46 5.00 2.73
N ASN A 41 -2.13 3.99 3.29
CA ASN A 41 -3.31 3.38 2.70
C ASN A 41 -4.01 2.41 3.67
N PHE A 42 -5.14 1.87 3.23
CA PHE A 42 -5.76 0.68 3.82
C PHE A 42 -5.33 -0.59 3.09
N ALA A 43 -5.10 -1.66 3.83
CA ALA A 43 -4.82 -2.99 3.32
C ALA A 43 -5.77 -4.01 3.94
N GLU A 44 -6.39 -4.84 3.10
CA GLU A 44 -7.13 -6.02 3.55
C GLU A 44 -6.13 -7.13 3.91
N CYS A 45 -6.21 -7.64 5.12
CA CYS A 45 -5.33 -8.69 5.65
C CYS A 45 -6.19 -9.75 6.33
N GLY A 46 -6.45 -10.86 5.64
CA GLY A 46 -7.41 -11.86 6.10
C GLY A 46 -8.81 -11.27 6.24
N SER A 47 -9.38 -11.32 7.45
CA SER A 47 -10.68 -10.74 7.78
C SER A 47 -10.62 -9.31 8.32
N GLU A 48 -9.43 -8.71 8.39
CA GLU A 48 -9.23 -7.38 8.96
C GLU A 48 -8.88 -6.34 7.89
N LEU A 49 -9.39 -5.13 8.05
CA LEU A 49 -8.92 -3.96 7.30
C LEU A 49 -7.94 -3.17 8.17
N LEU A 50 -6.72 -3.03 7.69
CA LEU A 50 -5.61 -2.40 8.40
C LEU A 50 -5.31 -1.03 7.80
N LEU A 51 -5.23 0.00 8.64
CA LEU A 51 -4.75 1.32 8.29
C LEU A 51 -3.25 1.39 8.57
N VAL A 52 -2.44 1.74 7.56
CA VAL A 52 -1.00 1.94 7.74
C VAL A 52 -0.65 3.42 7.62
N ALA A 53 0.12 3.91 8.58
CA ALA A 53 0.52 5.32 8.64
C ALA A 53 1.90 5.51 9.26
N TYR A 54 2.54 6.64 9.01
CA TYR A 54 3.77 7.02 9.71
C TYR A 54 3.48 7.59 11.09
N ASN A 55 4.37 7.31 12.05
CA ASN A 55 4.30 7.80 13.43
C ASN A 55 4.46 9.33 13.55
N GLY A 56 5.01 10.01 12.55
CA GLY A 56 5.23 11.45 12.62
C GLY A 56 5.94 12.04 11.41
N VAL A 57 6.41 13.28 11.56
CA VAL A 57 7.06 14.05 10.48
C VAL A 57 8.35 13.40 10.00
N SER A 58 9.10 12.78 10.92
CA SER A 58 10.35 12.09 10.61
C SER A 58 10.17 10.81 9.80
N ARG A 59 8.93 10.32 9.65
CA ARG A 59 8.61 9.04 8.97
C ARG A 59 9.41 7.84 9.47
N SER A 60 9.93 7.92 10.70
CA SER A 60 10.85 6.93 11.28
C SER A 60 10.23 5.54 11.47
N LYS A 61 8.91 5.46 11.73
CA LYS A 61 8.22 4.20 12.03
C LYS A 61 6.87 4.15 11.33
N LEU A 62 6.49 2.96 10.90
CA LEU A 62 5.11 2.66 10.53
C LEU A 62 4.32 2.21 11.75
N LEU A 63 3.07 2.66 11.78
CA LEU A 63 2.03 2.27 12.71
C LEU A 63 0.92 1.61 11.91
N VAL A 64 0.43 0.48 12.41
CA VAL A 64 -0.69 -0.25 11.81
C VAL A 64 -1.84 -0.25 12.81
N TYR A 65 -3.03 0.11 12.36
CA TYR A 65 -4.24 0.11 13.19
C TYR A 65 -5.31 -0.75 12.54
N ARG A 66 -6.06 -1.50 13.35
CA ARG A 66 -7.25 -2.20 12.86
C ARG A 66 -8.39 -1.20 12.73
N LEU A 67 -9.07 -1.18 11.58
CA LEU A 67 -10.22 -0.29 11.38
C LEU A 67 -11.30 -0.54 12.44
N ALA A 68 -11.57 -1.80 12.79
CA ALA A 68 -12.54 -2.16 13.82
C ALA A 68 -12.21 -1.51 15.18
N ASP A 69 -10.94 -1.52 15.58
CA ASP A 69 -10.48 -0.86 16.81
C ASP A 69 -10.71 0.66 16.73
N LEU A 70 -10.35 1.29 15.61
CA LEU A 70 -10.54 2.73 15.41
C LEU A 70 -12.02 3.14 15.44
N VAL A 71 -12.91 2.35 14.83
CA VAL A 71 -14.37 2.55 14.87
C VAL A 71 -14.90 2.43 16.30
N SER A 72 -14.35 1.52 17.10
CA SER A 72 -14.68 1.38 18.53
C SER A 72 -14.08 2.46 19.44
N GLY A 73 -13.26 3.38 18.88
CA GLY A 73 -12.57 4.41 19.64
C GLY A 73 -11.25 3.97 20.28
N ARG A 74 -10.81 2.73 20.05
CA ARG A 74 -9.51 2.21 20.50
C ARG A 74 -8.42 2.59 19.49
N ILE A 75 -7.53 3.49 19.91
CA ILE A 75 -6.45 3.99 19.06
C ILE A 75 -5.12 3.47 19.58
N GLU A 76 -4.90 2.18 19.37
CA GLU A 76 -3.68 1.44 19.72
C GLU A 76 -3.16 0.73 18.46
N PRO A 77 -1.88 0.90 18.10
CA PRO A 77 -1.32 0.21 16.95
C PRO A 77 -1.12 -1.27 17.26
N VAL A 78 -1.32 -2.13 16.27
CA VAL A 78 -0.96 -3.54 16.36
C VAL A 78 0.56 -3.69 16.25
N THR A 79 1.08 -4.67 16.99
CA THR A 79 2.51 -5.02 16.99
C THR A 79 2.83 -6.17 16.05
N THR A 80 1.80 -6.87 15.57
CA THR A 80 1.96 -7.97 14.62
C THR A 80 0.80 -8.09 13.65
N ILE A 81 1.11 -8.47 12.41
CA ILE A 81 0.17 -8.91 11.37
C ILE A 81 0.33 -10.42 11.09
N GLY A 82 1.00 -11.15 11.99
CA GLY A 82 1.23 -12.59 11.87
C GLY A 82 2.20 -12.95 10.74
N ASP A 83 1.88 -14.01 10.01
CA ASP A 83 2.65 -14.55 8.89
C ASP A 83 2.35 -13.82 7.57
N HIS A 84 1.95 -12.55 7.63
CA HIS A 84 1.61 -11.75 6.47
C HIS A 84 2.70 -10.73 6.14
N ALA A 85 2.80 -10.40 4.86
CA ALA A 85 3.54 -9.27 4.35
C ALA A 85 2.58 -8.32 3.63
N LEU A 86 2.64 -7.02 3.93
CA LEU A 86 1.86 -5.99 3.23
C LEU A 86 2.73 -5.29 2.20
N PHE A 87 2.20 -5.11 0.99
CA PHE A 87 2.80 -4.29 -0.06
C PHE A 87 1.92 -3.06 -0.26
N LEU A 88 2.47 -1.86 -0.06
CA LEU A 88 1.71 -0.61 -0.07
C LEU A 88 2.15 0.32 -1.20
N ASP A 89 1.21 0.63 -2.11
CA ASP A 89 1.30 1.69 -3.13
C ASP A 89 -0.12 2.25 -3.41
N GLU A 90 -0.41 2.66 -4.65
CA GLU A 90 -1.77 2.98 -5.14
C GLU A 90 -2.80 1.89 -4.81
N ARG A 91 -2.37 0.62 -4.84
CA ARG A 91 -3.11 -0.54 -4.37
C ARG A 91 -2.31 -1.23 -3.28
N CYS A 92 -3.02 -1.84 -2.34
CA CYS A 92 -2.40 -2.62 -1.29
C CYS A 92 -2.66 -4.11 -1.51
N LEU A 93 -1.64 -4.91 -1.25
CA LEU A 93 -1.72 -6.36 -1.32
C LEU A 93 -1.23 -6.93 0.00
N CYS A 94 -2.01 -7.86 0.55
CA CYS A 94 -1.56 -8.71 1.64
C CYS A 94 -1.18 -10.07 1.06
N VAL A 95 -0.02 -10.57 1.47
CA VAL A 95 0.45 -11.89 1.08
C VAL A 95 0.65 -12.73 2.34
N SER A 96 -0.10 -13.81 2.44
CA SER A 96 0.08 -14.83 3.49
C SER A 96 1.27 -15.72 3.14
N LEU A 97 2.15 -15.94 4.12
CA LEU A 97 3.38 -16.72 3.96
C LEU A 97 3.22 -18.17 4.43
N SER A 98 2.19 -18.49 5.22
CA SER A 98 1.86 -19.87 5.54
C SER A 98 1.41 -20.62 4.29
N ASN A 99 1.97 -21.82 4.10
CA ASN A 99 1.73 -22.65 2.95
C ASN A 99 0.25 -23.05 2.86
N ASN A 100 -0.42 -22.71 1.76
CA ASN A 100 -1.51 -23.54 1.27
C ASN A 100 -0.89 -24.88 0.86
N LYS A 101 -1.25 -25.96 1.56
CA LYS A 101 -0.97 -27.39 1.29
C LYS A 101 0.25 -27.70 0.38
N GLU A 102 1.23 -28.39 0.98
CA GLU A 102 2.44 -28.98 0.37
C GLU A 102 3.59 -28.00 0.04
N GLY A 103 4.44 -27.79 1.06
CA GLY A 103 5.90 -27.70 0.90
C GLY A 103 6.54 -26.48 0.23
N SER A 104 5.80 -25.69 -0.55
CA SER A 104 6.39 -24.55 -1.27
C SER A 104 6.27 -23.27 -0.44
N LYS A 105 7.35 -22.89 0.26
CA LYS A 105 7.51 -21.52 0.74
C LYS A 105 7.69 -20.62 -0.49
N ILE A 106 6.61 -20.00 -0.96
CA ILE A 106 6.60 -19.13 -2.16
C ILE A 106 7.45 -17.87 -1.94
N LEU A 107 7.69 -17.50 -0.67
CA LEU A 107 8.37 -16.27 -0.28
C LEU A 107 9.39 -16.55 0.85
N PRO A 108 10.48 -15.79 0.91
CA PRO A 108 11.48 -15.95 1.96
C PRO A 108 10.88 -15.62 3.35
N SER A 109 11.31 -16.38 4.36
CA SER A 109 10.70 -16.39 5.71
C SER A 109 10.93 -15.09 6.50
N ASP A 110 11.82 -14.24 6.01
CA ASP A 110 12.16 -12.91 6.52
C ASP A 110 11.09 -11.84 6.21
N LEU A 111 10.12 -12.13 5.35
CA LEU A 111 9.01 -11.22 5.04
C LEU A 111 7.84 -11.31 6.02
N SER A 112 7.86 -12.23 6.99
CA SER A 112 6.78 -12.33 7.96
C SER A 112 6.69 -11.07 8.82
N ASN A 113 5.47 -10.65 9.13
CA ASN A 113 5.23 -9.48 9.97
C ASN A 113 5.85 -8.20 9.41
N SER A 114 5.89 -8.07 8.08
CA SER A 114 6.59 -6.98 7.41
C SER A 114 5.70 -6.14 6.51
N ILE A 115 6.13 -4.90 6.27
CA ILE A 115 5.46 -3.96 5.38
C ILE A 115 6.48 -3.46 4.37
N ILE A 116 6.23 -3.68 3.10
CA ILE A 116 7.06 -3.22 2.00
C ILE A 116 6.37 -2.01 1.37
N CYS A 117 7.04 -0.87 1.39
CA CYS A 117 6.54 0.35 0.79
C CYS A 117 7.68 1.15 0.14
N MET A 118 7.30 2.11 -0.70
CA MET A 118 8.23 3.15 -1.09
C MET A 118 8.49 4.06 0.12
N HIS A 119 9.73 4.13 0.55
CA HIS A 119 10.16 4.97 1.66
C HIS A 119 11.20 5.98 1.19
N SER A 120 11.06 7.23 1.62
CA SER A 120 12.12 8.25 1.52
C SER A 120 12.60 8.57 2.92
N LEU A 121 13.86 8.25 3.18
CA LEU A 121 14.57 8.80 4.31
C LEU A 121 14.92 10.25 3.98
N GLN A 122 14.34 11.20 4.71
CA GLN A 122 14.88 12.56 4.74
C GLN A 122 16.22 12.51 5.48
N VAL A 123 17.29 12.17 4.76
CA VAL A 123 18.64 12.13 5.32
C VAL A 123 19.21 13.55 5.42
N ASP A 124 18.80 14.47 4.53
CA ASP A 124 19.20 15.89 4.55
C ASP A 124 18.27 16.72 3.62
N PRO A 125 17.83 17.94 4.00
CA PRO A 125 17.13 18.87 3.10
C PRO A 125 17.84 19.18 1.77
N SER A 126 19.15 18.97 1.72
CA SER A 126 20.00 19.15 0.52
C SER A 126 20.26 17.85 -0.26
N SER A 127 19.90 16.69 0.31
CA SER A 127 20.01 15.40 -0.37
C SER A 127 18.81 15.18 -1.29
N LEU A 128 19.08 14.69 -2.49
CA LEU A 128 18.04 14.29 -3.43
C LEU A 128 17.26 13.13 -2.79
N ASP A 129 15.95 13.27 -2.56
CA ASP A 129 15.10 12.20 -2.01
C ASP A 129 15.30 10.91 -2.84
N ILE A 130 16.08 9.96 -2.32
CA ILE A 130 16.26 8.66 -2.96
C ILE A 130 15.13 7.78 -2.46
N PHE A 131 14.08 7.68 -3.25
CA PHE A 131 13.02 6.72 -2.99
C PHE A 131 13.53 5.31 -3.27
N ARG A 132 13.36 4.41 -2.30
CA ARG A 132 13.67 2.98 -2.43
C ARG A 132 12.51 2.15 -1.93
N PHE A 133 12.46 0.89 -2.37
CA PHE A 133 11.61 -0.09 -1.69
C PHE A 133 12.34 -0.52 -0.42
N GLU A 134 11.69 -0.28 0.71
CA GLU A 134 12.17 -0.71 2.01
C GLU A 134 11.12 -1.61 2.67
N GLN A 135 11.65 -2.56 3.44
CA GLN A 135 10.91 -3.48 4.26
C GLN A 135 10.97 -2.96 5.69
N TYR A 136 9.82 -2.72 6.28
CA TYR A 136 9.66 -2.40 7.69
C TYR A 136 9.24 -3.66 8.44
N ASP A 137 10.03 -4.09 9.40
CA ASP A 137 9.65 -5.13 10.35
C ASP A 137 8.78 -4.49 11.45
N LEU A 138 7.53 -4.92 11.54
CA LEU A 138 6.56 -4.34 12.48
C LEU A 138 6.87 -4.70 13.94
N GLY A 139 7.50 -5.86 14.16
CA GLY A 139 7.84 -6.36 15.49
C GLY A 139 9.06 -5.65 16.10
N THR A 140 10.09 -5.41 15.30
CA THR A 140 11.32 -4.73 15.74
C THR A 140 11.28 -3.22 15.52
N GLY A 141 10.45 -2.75 14.58
CA GLY A 141 10.36 -1.36 14.17
C GLY A 141 11.57 -0.88 13.38
N THR A 142 12.23 -1.78 12.63
CA THR A 142 13.43 -1.49 11.84
C THR A 142 13.15 -1.51 10.35
N TRP A 143 13.85 -0.63 9.61
CA TRP A 143 13.85 -0.61 8.16
C TRP A 143 15.05 -1.39 7.60
N ALA A 144 14.82 -2.13 6.52
CA ALA A 144 15.84 -2.78 5.71
C ALA A 144 15.58 -2.55 4.22
N PRO A 145 16.61 -2.50 3.36
CA PRO A 145 16.42 -2.46 1.91
C PRO A 145 15.64 -3.68 1.43
N ALA A 146 14.58 -3.47 0.65
CA ALA A 146 13.78 -4.56 0.08
C ALA A 146 14.18 -4.86 -1.39
N SER A 147 14.81 -3.91 -2.09
CA SER A 147 15.30 -4.11 -3.46
C SER A 147 16.66 -3.48 -3.70
N ASP A 148 17.44 -4.08 -4.58
CA ASP A 148 18.72 -3.57 -5.08
C ASP A 148 18.51 -2.59 -6.25
N GLY A 149 18.17 -1.33 -5.93
CA GLY A 149 18.08 -0.34 -7.01
C GLY A 149 17.61 1.05 -6.63
N ASP A 150 18.06 2.02 -7.43
CA ASP A 150 17.49 3.36 -7.49
C ASP A 150 16.24 3.32 -8.38
N ILE A 151 15.08 3.06 -7.76
CA ILE A 151 13.78 3.03 -8.44
C ILE A 151 13.30 4.43 -8.86
N PHE A 152 13.93 5.47 -8.32
CA PHE A 152 13.50 6.84 -8.57
C PHE A 152 13.98 7.32 -9.93
N HIS A 153 15.28 7.17 -10.21
CA HIS A 153 15.88 7.73 -11.43
C HIS A 153 15.91 6.79 -12.62
N LYS A 154 16.03 5.47 -12.38
CA LYS A 154 16.27 4.48 -13.43
C LYS A 154 15.32 3.30 -13.25
N PRO A 155 14.88 2.65 -14.34
CA PRO A 155 14.22 1.36 -14.23
C PRO A 155 15.14 0.37 -13.50
N PRO A 156 14.56 -0.57 -12.74
CA PRO A 156 15.35 -1.61 -12.10
C PRO A 156 16.10 -2.42 -13.18
N PRO A 157 17.38 -2.76 -12.94
CA PRO A 157 18.13 -3.61 -13.86
C PRO A 157 17.46 -5.00 -13.99
N SER A 158 17.70 -5.67 -15.11
CA SER A 158 17.33 -7.07 -15.29
C SER A 158 18.43 -7.97 -14.71
N PRO A 159 18.09 -9.09 -14.04
CA PRO A 159 16.74 -9.62 -13.80
C PRO A 159 15.97 -8.85 -12.72
N HIS A 160 14.64 -8.80 -12.84
CA HIS A 160 13.78 -8.07 -11.91
C HIS A 160 13.41 -8.90 -10.67
N THR A 161 13.36 -8.25 -9.51
CA THR A 161 12.89 -8.87 -8.26
C THR A 161 11.37 -8.97 -8.20
N LEU A 162 10.85 -9.92 -7.40
CA LEU A 162 9.41 -10.07 -7.18
C LEU A 162 8.77 -8.79 -6.63
N ILE A 163 9.48 -8.03 -5.79
CA ILE A 163 9.01 -6.75 -5.25
C ILE A 163 8.74 -5.76 -6.40
N HIS A 164 9.65 -5.64 -7.37
CA HIS A 164 9.40 -4.78 -8.54
C HIS A 164 8.16 -5.23 -9.33
N HIS A 165 7.92 -6.54 -9.44
CA HIS A 165 6.73 -7.06 -10.12
C HIS A 165 5.45 -6.75 -9.36
N ILE A 166 5.42 -6.96 -8.04
CA ILE A 166 4.24 -6.68 -7.22
C ILE A 166 3.88 -5.19 -7.28
N PHE A 167 4.86 -4.30 -7.12
CA PHE A 167 4.61 -2.85 -7.23
C PHE A 167 4.16 -2.44 -8.64
N THR A 168 4.73 -3.05 -9.68
CA THR A 168 4.24 -2.87 -11.06
C THR A 168 2.76 -3.22 -11.17
N CYS A 169 2.32 -4.35 -10.60
CA CYS A 169 0.92 -4.78 -10.57
C CYS A 169 0.01 -3.85 -9.75
N CYS A 170 0.52 -3.26 -8.66
CA CYS A 170 -0.21 -2.30 -7.86
C CYS A 170 -0.44 -0.97 -8.59
N ASN A 171 0.41 -0.62 -9.57
CA ASN A 171 0.32 0.64 -10.28
C ASN A 171 -0.29 0.48 -11.68
N ARG A 172 -1.50 1.03 -11.84
CA ARG A 172 -2.28 1.03 -13.09
C ARG A 172 -1.49 1.49 -14.31
N ARG A 173 -0.56 2.43 -14.15
CA ARG A 173 0.16 3.05 -15.27
C ARG A 173 1.19 2.11 -15.90
N TYR A 174 1.67 1.12 -15.15
CA TYR A 174 2.76 0.24 -15.55
C TYR A 174 2.26 -1.16 -15.91
N TRP A 175 1.40 -1.79 -15.09
CA TRP A 175 1.01 -3.19 -15.28
C TRP A 175 0.36 -3.45 -16.65
N ASN A 176 -0.54 -2.58 -17.08
CA ASN A 176 -1.28 -2.75 -18.34
C ASN A 176 -0.42 -2.44 -19.58
N LYS A 177 0.83 -2.03 -19.39
CA LYS A 177 1.81 -1.76 -20.44
C LYS A 177 2.96 -2.76 -20.46
N GLY A 178 3.03 -3.69 -19.51
CA GLY A 178 4.15 -4.63 -19.38
C GLY A 178 5.48 -3.96 -19.03
N ILE A 179 5.43 -2.75 -18.46
CA ILE A 179 6.63 -1.98 -18.07
C ILE A 179 6.85 -2.17 -16.57
N MET A 180 8.10 -2.26 -16.13
CA MET A 180 8.43 -2.27 -14.71
C MET A 180 8.34 -0.88 -14.08
N TYR A 181 7.82 -0.81 -12.86
CA TYR A 181 7.68 0.44 -12.11
C TYR A 181 9.00 1.22 -11.98
N CYS A 182 8.96 2.54 -12.23
CA CYS A 182 10.04 3.50 -11.97
C CYS A 182 9.45 4.89 -11.72
N SER A 183 9.77 5.53 -10.59
CA SER A 183 9.04 6.71 -10.10
C SER A 183 9.11 7.93 -11.05
N LYS A 184 10.28 8.24 -11.63
CA LYS A 184 10.42 9.39 -12.56
C LYS A 184 9.96 9.12 -13.99
N ARG A 185 9.84 7.86 -14.40
CA ARG A 185 9.50 7.53 -15.78
C ARG A 185 8.00 7.34 -15.92
N GLN A 186 7.27 8.42 -16.18
CA GLN A 186 5.92 8.25 -16.70
C GLN A 186 6.00 7.55 -18.06
N PRO A 187 5.20 6.51 -18.30
CA PRO A 187 5.15 5.87 -19.60
C PRO A 187 4.57 6.86 -20.63
N ILE A 188 5.44 7.43 -21.48
CA ILE A 188 5.06 8.34 -22.56
C ILE A 188 4.66 7.50 -23.76
N TRP A 189 3.36 7.32 -23.98
CA TRP A 189 2.86 6.74 -25.22
C TRP A 189 1.63 7.48 -25.71
N LEU A 190 1.68 7.89 -26.97
CA LEU A 190 0.50 8.26 -27.74
C LEU A 190 -0.32 6.98 -27.89
N VAL A 191 -1.49 6.93 -27.26
CA VAL A 191 -2.47 5.88 -27.57
C VAL A 191 -2.72 5.95 -29.07
N LYS A 192 -2.36 4.90 -29.83
CA LYS A 192 -2.84 4.79 -31.22
C LYS A 192 -4.36 4.77 -31.15
N GLN A 193 -5.00 5.86 -31.62
CA GLN A 193 -6.45 6.02 -31.59
C GLN A 193 -7.17 4.82 -32.24
N GLU A 194 -6.50 4.14 -33.17
CA GLU A 194 -6.98 2.97 -33.93
C GLU A 194 -7.29 1.72 -33.07
N LEU A 195 -6.85 1.65 -31.81
CA LEU A 195 -7.09 0.51 -30.92
C LEU A 195 -8.24 0.73 -29.90
N ARG A 196 -8.99 1.83 -30.01
CA ARG A 196 -10.25 1.99 -29.25
C ARG A 196 -11.40 1.33 -30.02
N PHE A 197 -11.72 0.08 -29.70
CA PHE A 197 -13.07 -0.42 -29.93
C PHE A 197 -13.93 -0.08 -28.71
N GLY A 198 -15.00 0.70 -28.93
CA GLY A 198 -16.01 1.06 -27.92
C GLY A 198 -15.77 2.41 -27.26
N ALA A 199 -16.26 3.46 -27.93
CA ALA A 199 -16.73 4.70 -27.30
C ALA A 199 -18.20 4.86 -27.67
#